data_AF-A0A4U6QKJ7-F1
#
_entry.id   AF-A0A4U6QKJ7-F1
#
_cell.length_a   1.000
_cell.length_b   1.000
_cell.length_c   1.000
_cell.angle_alpha   90.00
_cell.angle_beta   90.00
_cell.angle_gamma   90.00
#
_symmetry.space_group_name_H-M   'P 1'
#
loop_
_entity.id
_entity.type
_entity.pdbx_description
1 polymer ?
#
loop_
_entity_poly.entity_id
_entity_poly.type
_entity_poly.pdbx_seq_one_letter_code
_entity_poly.pdbx_strand_id
1 'polypeptide(L)'
;MHAPLRSALMALAATMLLVTASCSSTPEAAPSTAVSVTASAWVEPPDSGSTTVSQADTSLAETPLPSQSLQGVVAGAGSNPYFSAAPLPAGLSTEDTKQAEAAIAAYGQFWSLSNSLGANPTLDWTNRIAEVATGTAANDLQSSATEFRERGLHVEGQGSVLVTIERVESGAVQLALCVDGSRGRLVDAAGAPVQQQIETKTRTAGSARVGEYASGWKVDDNYFEMGSPC
;
A
#
# COMPACT_ATOMS: atom_id res chain seq x y z
N MET A 1 27.33 -28.66 -2.36
CA MET A 1 26.61 -27.86 -3.37
C MET A 1 25.13 -27.86 -3.06
N HIS A 2 24.67 -26.99 -2.15
CA HIS A 2 23.27 -26.64 -1.96
C HIS A 2 23.25 -25.12 -1.76
N ALA A 3 22.59 -24.41 -2.66
CA ALA A 3 22.39 -22.96 -2.57
C ALA A 3 21.28 -22.67 -1.54
N PRO A 4 21.44 -21.72 -0.60
CA PRO A 4 20.34 -21.30 0.24
C PRO A 4 19.51 -20.21 -0.47
N LEU A 5 18.18 -20.39 -0.46
CA LEU A 5 17.20 -19.37 -0.86
C LEU A 5 17.43 -18.09 -0.06
N ARG A 6 17.66 -16.97 -0.75
CA ARG A 6 17.74 -15.63 -0.16
C ARG A 6 16.37 -14.93 -0.23
N SER A 7 15.80 -14.77 0.96
CA SER A 7 15.20 -13.54 1.50
C SER A 7 14.34 -12.66 0.59
N ALA A 8 13.02 -12.87 0.67
CA ALA A 8 11.98 -11.86 0.46
C ALA A 8 11.23 -11.70 1.80
N LEU A 9 11.60 -10.67 2.57
CA LEU A 9 10.99 -10.19 3.81
C LEU A 9 11.89 -9.03 4.28
N MET A 10 11.63 -7.82 3.79
CA MET A 10 12.16 -6.59 4.38
C MET A 10 11.16 -6.08 5.42
N ALA A 11 11.55 -5.50 6.56
CA ALA A 11 12.85 -5.47 7.21
C ALA A 11 12.62 -4.88 8.61
N LEU A 12 13.21 -5.48 9.65
CA LEU A 12 13.39 -4.86 10.96
C LEU A 12 14.88 -4.96 11.30
N ALA A 13 15.50 -3.82 11.57
CA ALA A 13 16.94 -3.63 11.68
C ALA A 13 17.50 -4.10 13.03
N ALA A 14 18.69 -4.72 13.01
CA ALA A 14 19.60 -4.77 14.16
C ALA A 14 21.07 -4.99 13.71
N THR A 15 21.80 -3.87 13.76
CA THR A 15 23.17 -3.63 14.27
C THR A 15 24.29 -4.69 14.19
N MET A 16 25.43 -4.20 13.68
CA MET A 16 26.80 -4.73 13.62
C MET A 16 27.29 -5.59 14.81
N LEU A 17 28.05 -6.65 14.47
CA LEU A 17 29.30 -6.97 15.16
C LEU A 17 30.36 -7.43 14.14
N LEU A 18 31.52 -6.76 14.15
CA LEU A 18 32.72 -7.11 13.38
C LEU A 18 33.27 -8.47 13.82
N VAL A 19 33.56 -9.36 12.87
CA VAL A 19 34.63 -10.36 12.99
C VAL A 19 35.40 -10.39 11.66
N THR A 20 36.65 -9.94 11.72
CA THR A 20 37.64 -10.07 10.64
C THR A 20 38.21 -11.49 10.63
N ALA A 21 38.09 -12.20 9.51
CA ALA A 21 38.97 -13.32 9.21
C ALA A 21 39.20 -13.42 7.70
N SER A 22 40.44 -13.14 7.30
CA SER A 22 41.03 -13.38 5.99
C SER A 22 40.97 -14.86 5.62
N CYS A 23 40.75 -15.18 4.34
CA CYS A 23 41.52 -16.20 3.63
C CYS A 23 41.34 -16.08 2.11
N SER A 24 42.49 -16.10 1.45
CA SER A 24 42.74 -15.92 0.03
C SER A 24 42.40 -17.17 -0.79
N SER A 25 41.87 -17.00 -2.00
CA SER A 25 42.17 -17.91 -3.12
C SER A 25 41.85 -17.25 -4.47
N THR A 26 42.89 -17.21 -5.29
CA THR A 26 43.07 -16.69 -6.65
C THR A 26 42.33 -17.55 -7.72
N PRO A 27 42.33 -17.16 -9.02
CA PRO A 27 41.23 -17.37 -9.96
C PRO A 27 41.45 -18.55 -10.92
N GLU A 28 40.38 -19.01 -11.56
CA GLU A 28 40.48 -19.83 -12.77
C GLU A 28 39.45 -19.36 -13.81
N ALA A 29 39.97 -19.05 -14.99
CA ALA A 29 39.24 -18.57 -16.16
C ALA A 29 39.09 -19.71 -17.17
N ALA A 30 37.91 -19.88 -17.77
CA ALA A 30 37.70 -20.40 -19.14
C ALA A 30 36.20 -20.23 -19.54
N PRO A 31 35.78 -20.47 -20.79
CA PRO A 31 35.37 -19.41 -21.69
C PRO A 31 33.92 -19.51 -22.21
N SER A 32 33.54 -18.46 -22.94
CA SER A 32 32.36 -18.27 -23.79
C SER A 32 31.65 -19.50 -24.35
N THR A 33 30.33 -19.48 -24.24
CA THR A 33 29.42 -19.88 -25.33
C THR A 33 28.32 -18.85 -25.45
N ALA A 34 28.46 -17.97 -26.44
CA ALA A 34 27.38 -17.15 -26.96
C ALA A 34 26.40 -18.06 -27.69
N VAL A 35 25.13 -18.03 -27.31
CA VAL A 35 24.04 -18.68 -28.05
C VAL A 35 23.21 -17.58 -28.67
N SER A 36 23.33 -17.44 -29.99
CA SER A 36 22.44 -16.65 -30.82
C SER A 36 21.07 -17.32 -30.85
N VAL A 37 20.03 -16.65 -30.36
CA VAL A 37 18.65 -17.06 -30.58
C VAL A 37 18.05 -16.13 -31.62
N THR A 38 17.74 -16.72 -32.77
CA THR A 38 17.17 -16.12 -33.96
C THR A 38 15.76 -15.61 -33.69
N ALA A 39 15.54 -14.33 -34.00
CA ALA A 39 14.22 -13.70 -34.04
C ALA A 39 13.28 -14.45 -34.98
N SER A 40 12.07 -14.74 -34.53
CA SER A 40 11.00 -15.31 -35.36
C SER A 40 9.76 -14.43 -35.27
N ALA A 41 9.49 -13.79 -36.42
CA ALA A 41 8.21 -13.40 -36.99
C ALA A 41 7.13 -12.82 -36.05
N TRP A 42 6.98 -11.50 -36.19
CA TRP A 42 5.76 -10.75 -35.92
C TRP A 42 4.61 -11.31 -36.79
N VAL A 43 3.49 -11.66 -36.16
CA VAL A 43 2.24 -12.02 -36.83
C VAL A 43 1.20 -10.99 -36.41
N GLU A 44 0.74 -10.18 -37.36
CA GLU A 44 -0.43 -9.30 -37.23
C GLU A 44 -1.72 -10.11 -37.39
N PRO A 45 -2.69 -9.95 -36.48
CA PRO A 45 -4.08 -10.21 -36.76
C PRO A 45 -4.87 -8.90 -36.96
N PRO A 46 -5.95 -8.96 -37.76
CA PRO A 46 -6.59 -7.81 -38.41
C PRO A 46 -7.49 -6.97 -37.49
N ASP A 47 -7.63 -5.71 -37.91
CA ASP A 47 -8.70 -4.78 -37.54
C ASP A 47 -10.07 -5.46 -37.50
N SER A 48 -10.81 -5.26 -36.40
CA SER A 48 -12.23 -5.57 -36.35
C SER A 48 -12.96 -4.70 -35.32
N GLY A 49 -13.81 -3.81 -35.84
CA GLY A 49 -15.13 -3.60 -35.25
C GLY A 49 -15.29 -2.44 -34.28
N SER A 50 -15.17 -1.21 -34.79
CA SER A 50 -15.83 -0.05 -34.19
C SER A 50 -17.35 -0.26 -34.22
N THR A 51 -17.95 -0.53 -33.07
CA THR A 51 -19.42 -0.56 -32.90
C THR A 51 -19.86 0.76 -32.27
N THR A 52 -20.41 1.64 -33.09
CA THR A 52 -21.14 2.85 -32.67
C THR A 52 -22.41 2.42 -31.96
N VAL A 53 -22.49 2.61 -30.64
CA VAL A 53 -23.74 2.49 -29.89
C VAL A 53 -24.31 3.88 -29.64
N SER A 54 -25.50 4.09 -30.19
CA SER A 54 -26.30 5.31 -30.11
C SER A 54 -26.52 5.78 -28.68
N GLN A 55 -26.33 7.09 -28.49
CA GLN A 55 -26.87 7.87 -27.38
C GLN A 55 -28.40 7.72 -27.34
N ALA A 56 -28.92 7.39 -26.15
CA ALA A 56 -30.30 7.63 -25.80
C ALA A 56 -30.32 8.75 -24.75
N ASP A 57 -30.65 9.96 -25.20
CA ASP A 57 -31.07 11.07 -24.35
C ASP A 57 -32.31 10.65 -23.58
N THR A 58 -32.17 10.46 -22.26
CA THR A 58 -33.32 10.35 -21.35
C THR A 58 -33.28 11.53 -20.40
N SER A 59 -33.93 12.61 -20.82
CA SER A 59 -34.31 13.75 -20.00
C SER A 59 -35.35 13.31 -18.97
N LEU A 60 -34.99 13.31 -17.68
CA LEU A 60 -35.94 13.20 -16.57
C LEU A 60 -35.90 14.47 -15.72
N ALA A 61 -37.11 14.94 -15.46
CA ALA A 61 -37.46 16.22 -14.88
C ALA A 61 -36.89 16.46 -13.47
N GLU A 62 -36.41 17.69 -13.26
CA GLU A 62 -36.12 18.25 -11.94
C GLU A 62 -37.40 18.35 -11.10
N THR A 63 -37.40 17.65 -9.96
CA THR A 63 -38.36 17.86 -8.88
C THR A 63 -37.64 18.66 -7.78
N PRO A 64 -38.07 19.88 -7.43
CA PRO A 64 -37.44 20.63 -6.34
C PRO A 64 -37.82 20.02 -4.98
N LEU A 65 -36.80 19.59 -4.23
CA LEU A 65 -36.92 19.16 -2.84
C LEU A 65 -36.81 20.36 -1.89
N PRO A 66 -37.49 20.34 -0.72
CA PRO A 66 -37.50 21.43 0.24
C PRO A 66 -36.16 21.56 0.98
N SER A 67 -35.73 22.82 1.14
CA SER A 67 -34.58 23.23 1.96
C SER A 67 -34.78 22.81 3.42
N GLN A 68 -34.10 21.74 3.83
CA GLN A 68 -33.85 21.45 5.23
C GLN A 68 -32.43 21.87 5.57
N SER A 69 -32.34 22.80 6.52
CA SER A 69 -31.13 23.30 7.15
C SER A 69 -30.30 22.16 7.77
N LEU A 70 -29.20 21.81 7.10
CA LEU A 70 -28.16 20.91 7.58
C LEU A 70 -27.29 21.61 8.62
N GLN A 71 -27.40 21.17 9.86
CA GLN A 71 -26.35 21.35 10.86
C GLN A 71 -25.25 20.33 10.57
N GLY A 72 -24.02 20.83 10.43
CA GLY A 72 -22.75 20.15 10.13
C GLY A 72 -22.72 18.62 10.17
N VAL A 73 -22.89 18.00 9.01
CA VAL A 73 -22.33 16.69 8.70
C VAL A 73 -21.28 16.95 7.62
N VAL A 74 -20.02 16.84 7.99
CA VAL A 74 -18.90 16.89 7.04
C VAL A 74 -19.19 15.88 5.93
N ALA A 75 -19.23 16.37 4.69
CA ALA A 75 -19.71 15.64 3.52
C ALA A 75 -18.97 14.31 3.33
N GLY A 76 -19.73 13.28 2.96
CA GLY A 76 -19.31 11.89 2.95
C GLY A 76 -18.23 11.60 1.91
N ALA A 77 -17.01 11.37 2.39
CA ALA A 77 -16.15 10.37 1.80
C ALA A 77 -16.70 8.99 2.22
N GLY A 78 -16.93 8.09 1.26
CA GLY A 78 -17.49 6.76 1.53
C GLY A 78 -16.81 6.11 2.74
N SER A 79 -17.58 5.86 3.79
CA SER A 79 -17.05 5.36 5.06
C SER A 79 -16.41 4.00 4.83
N ASN A 80 -15.08 3.96 4.72
CA ASN A 80 -14.34 2.71 4.72
C ASN A 80 -14.41 2.16 6.15
N PRO A 81 -15.17 1.07 6.42
CA PRO A 81 -15.36 0.58 7.80
C PRO A 81 -14.07 -0.01 8.40
N TYR A 82 -13.03 -0.15 7.57
CA TYR A 82 -11.70 -0.64 7.96
C TYR A 82 -10.71 0.51 8.19
N PHE A 83 -11.18 1.75 8.17
CA PHE A 83 -10.39 2.93 8.48
C PHE A 83 -11.11 3.77 9.53
N SER A 84 -10.40 4.14 10.58
CA SER A 84 -10.91 5.05 11.60
C SER A 84 -9.79 5.97 12.07
N ALA A 85 -10.18 7.16 12.52
CA ALA A 85 -9.27 8.12 13.14
C ALA A 85 -9.80 8.48 14.53
N ALA A 86 -8.90 8.53 15.50
CA ALA A 86 -9.18 9.07 16.82
C ALA A 86 -9.52 10.57 16.71
N PRO A 87 -10.26 11.13 17.68
CA PRO A 87 -10.47 12.57 17.74
C PRO A 87 -9.14 13.33 17.72
N LEU A 88 -9.11 14.46 17.01
CA LEU A 88 -7.93 15.31 16.96
C LEU A 88 -7.56 15.82 18.36
N PRO A 89 -6.26 15.96 18.69
CA PRO A 89 -5.81 16.55 19.94
C PRO A 89 -6.43 17.93 20.17
N ALA A 90 -6.82 18.22 21.41
CA ALA A 90 -7.32 19.55 21.77
C ALA A 90 -6.19 20.59 21.72
N GLY A 91 -6.53 21.83 21.38
CA GLY A 91 -5.58 22.95 21.40
C GLY A 91 -4.70 23.08 20.15
N LEU A 92 -4.93 22.29 19.10
CA LEU A 92 -4.33 22.53 17.79
C LEU A 92 -4.77 23.90 17.24
N SER A 93 -3.86 24.56 16.52
CA SER A 93 -4.23 25.77 15.78
C SER A 93 -5.18 25.42 14.64
N THR A 94 -5.88 26.42 14.08
CA THR A 94 -6.74 26.21 12.91
C THR A 94 -5.96 25.65 11.72
N GLU A 95 -4.69 26.05 11.56
CA GLU A 95 -3.85 25.56 10.47
C GLU A 95 -3.41 24.11 10.71
N ASP A 96 -2.93 23.80 11.91
CA ASP A 96 -2.54 22.42 12.26
C ASP A 96 -3.72 21.44 12.18
N THR A 97 -4.93 21.92 12.50
CA THR A 97 -6.16 21.14 12.34
C THR A 97 -6.38 20.73 10.89
N LYS A 98 -6.25 21.67 9.94
CA LYS A 98 -6.40 21.38 8.50
C LYS A 98 -5.34 20.41 8.01
N GLN A 99 -4.08 20.58 8.44
CA GLN A 99 -3.00 19.68 8.08
C GLN A 99 -3.23 18.26 8.62
N ALA A 100 -3.66 18.14 9.88
CA ALA A 100 -4.01 16.85 10.48
C ALA A 100 -5.16 16.16 9.73
N GLU A 101 -6.23 16.88 9.38
CA GLU A 101 -7.35 16.34 8.60
C GLU A 101 -6.92 15.88 7.21
N ALA A 102 -6.13 16.69 6.50
CA ALA A 102 -5.60 16.36 5.18
C ALA A 102 -4.68 15.11 5.23
N ALA A 103 -3.82 15.03 6.23
CA ALA A 103 -2.94 13.89 6.44
C ALA A 103 -3.72 12.60 6.76
N ILE A 104 -4.74 12.66 7.63
CA ILE A 104 -5.63 11.52 7.92
C ILE A 104 -6.33 11.05 6.64
N ALA A 105 -6.84 11.98 5.82
CA ALA A 105 -7.51 11.64 4.57
C ALA A 105 -6.55 10.96 3.57
N ALA A 106 -5.33 11.48 3.41
CA ALA A 106 -4.30 10.90 2.54
C ALA A 106 -3.89 9.50 3.02
N TYR A 107 -3.68 9.31 4.32
CA TYR A 107 -3.36 8.00 4.87
C TYR A 107 -4.54 7.01 4.70
N GLY A 108 -5.79 7.48 4.77
CA GLY A 108 -6.97 6.66 4.45
C GLY A 108 -6.99 6.16 3.00
N GLN A 109 -6.57 6.99 2.04
CA GLN A 109 -6.41 6.59 0.64
C GLN A 109 -5.29 5.56 0.46
N PHE A 110 -4.14 5.79 1.10
CA PHE A 110 -3.03 4.84 1.14
C PHE A 110 -3.46 3.48 1.69
N TRP A 111 -4.17 3.45 2.83
CA TRP A 111 -4.66 2.21 3.44
C TRP A 111 -5.65 1.47 2.53
N SER A 112 -6.56 2.19 1.89
CA SER A 112 -7.51 1.62 0.93
C SER A 112 -6.79 0.98 -0.28
N LEU A 113 -5.77 1.67 -0.81
CA LEU A 113 -4.96 1.14 -1.90
C LEU A 113 -4.20 -0.12 -1.48
N SER A 114 -3.54 -0.10 -0.32
CA SER A 114 -2.78 -1.24 0.22
C SER A 114 -3.66 -2.50 0.32
N ASN A 115 -4.88 -2.36 0.85
CA ASN A 115 -5.85 -3.47 0.90
C ASN A 115 -6.26 -3.95 -0.50
N SER A 116 -6.50 -3.03 -1.43
CA SER A 116 -6.88 -3.37 -2.81
C SER A 116 -5.76 -4.13 -3.55
N LEU A 117 -4.52 -3.72 -3.31
CA LEU A 117 -3.30 -4.35 -3.82
C LEU A 117 -3.14 -5.76 -3.25
N GLY A 118 -3.29 -5.91 -1.93
CA GLY A 118 -3.25 -7.22 -1.28
C GLY A 118 -4.28 -8.19 -1.84
N ALA A 119 -5.49 -7.72 -2.13
CA ALA A 119 -6.56 -8.53 -2.72
C ALA A 119 -6.36 -8.83 -4.22
N ASN A 120 -5.72 -7.94 -4.98
CA ASN A 120 -5.55 -8.07 -6.44
C ASN A 120 -4.10 -7.79 -6.89
N PRO A 121 -3.12 -8.59 -6.48
CA PRO A 121 -1.71 -8.28 -6.68
C PRO A 121 -1.23 -8.44 -8.13
N THR A 122 -2.03 -9.03 -9.02
CA THR A 122 -1.69 -9.22 -10.43
C THR A 122 -1.84 -7.95 -11.28
N LEU A 123 -2.54 -6.93 -10.77
CA LEU A 123 -2.70 -5.64 -11.47
C LEU A 123 -1.40 -4.82 -11.46
N ASP A 124 -1.27 -3.90 -12.42
CA ASP A 124 -0.23 -2.87 -12.35
C ASP A 124 -0.69 -1.73 -11.43
N TRP A 125 -0.01 -1.60 -10.30
CA TRP A 125 -0.32 -0.62 -9.27
C TRP A 125 0.53 0.64 -9.36
N THR A 126 1.48 0.73 -10.31
CA THR A 126 2.54 1.76 -10.33
C THR A 126 1.98 3.18 -10.23
N ASN A 127 1.04 3.55 -11.11
CA ASN A 127 0.46 4.90 -11.13
C ASN A 127 -0.36 5.18 -9.86
N ARG A 128 -1.15 4.21 -9.40
CA ARG A 128 -1.98 4.37 -8.20
C ARG A 128 -1.16 4.50 -6.92
N ILE A 129 -0.03 3.79 -6.82
CA ILE A 129 0.92 3.94 -5.71
C ILE A 129 1.49 5.36 -5.72
N ALA A 130 1.89 5.87 -6.89
CA ALA A 130 2.45 7.21 -7.01
C ALA A 130 1.45 8.34 -6.67
N GLU A 131 0.15 8.07 -6.73
CA GLU A 131 -0.90 9.01 -6.31
C GLU A 131 -0.95 9.19 -4.78
N VAL A 132 -0.74 8.12 -4.00
CA VAL A 132 -0.98 8.12 -2.54
C VAL A 132 0.29 8.00 -1.69
N ALA A 133 1.39 7.56 -2.27
CA ALA A 133 2.64 7.30 -1.58
C ALA A 133 3.86 7.87 -2.32
N THR A 134 4.93 8.10 -1.58
CA THR A 134 6.26 8.41 -2.07
C THR A 134 7.30 7.75 -1.16
N GLY A 135 8.59 7.99 -1.40
CA GLY A 135 9.67 7.57 -0.52
C GLY A 135 9.67 6.06 -0.22
N THR A 136 9.86 5.72 1.05
CA THR A 136 9.90 4.33 1.52
C THR A 136 8.54 3.67 1.37
N ALA A 137 7.45 4.36 1.70
CA ALA A 137 6.10 3.81 1.62
C ALA A 137 5.72 3.35 0.19
N ALA A 138 6.12 4.10 -0.84
CA ALA A 138 5.89 3.71 -2.23
C ALA A 138 6.71 2.46 -2.62
N ASN A 139 7.98 2.39 -2.20
CA ASN A 139 8.85 1.26 -2.48
C ASN A 139 8.34 -0.03 -1.81
N ASP A 140 7.81 0.07 -0.59
CA ASP A 140 7.27 -1.06 0.15
C ASP A 140 6.00 -1.61 -0.49
N LEU A 141 5.09 -0.75 -0.97
CA LEU A 141 3.91 -1.18 -1.71
C LEU A 141 4.29 -1.86 -3.04
N GLN A 142 5.26 -1.32 -3.79
CA GLN A 142 5.73 -1.92 -5.03
C GLN A 142 6.39 -3.29 -4.80
N SER A 143 7.20 -3.39 -3.75
CA SER A 143 7.85 -4.65 -3.36
C SER A 143 6.81 -5.69 -2.95
N SER A 144 5.81 -5.29 -2.17
CA SER A 144 4.71 -6.17 -1.74
C SER A 144 3.88 -6.67 -2.92
N ALA A 145 3.52 -5.79 -3.87
CA ALA A 145 2.80 -6.17 -5.09
C ALA A 145 3.59 -7.19 -5.92
N THR A 146 4.89 -6.94 -6.09
CA THR A 146 5.78 -7.82 -6.83
C THR A 146 5.88 -9.18 -6.16
N GLU A 147 6.12 -9.22 -4.84
CA GLU A 147 6.22 -10.45 -4.08
C GLU A 147 4.92 -11.27 -4.15
N PHE A 148 3.77 -10.64 -3.91
CA PHE A 148 2.49 -11.34 -3.96
C PHE A 148 2.22 -11.91 -5.34
N ARG A 149 2.48 -11.15 -6.40
CA ARG A 149 2.33 -11.61 -7.77
C ARG A 149 3.24 -12.78 -8.11
N GLU A 150 4.54 -12.66 -7.81
CA GLU A 150 5.53 -13.70 -8.13
C GLU A 150 5.29 -15.01 -7.39
N ARG A 151 4.76 -14.92 -6.16
CA ARG A 151 4.46 -16.07 -5.31
C ARG A 151 3.02 -16.58 -5.47
N GLY A 152 2.20 -15.94 -6.31
CA GLY A 152 0.79 -16.28 -6.46
C GLY A 152 0.00 -16.14 -5.17
N LEU A 153 0.34 -15.17 -4.33
CA LEU A 153 -0.31 -14.89 -3.05
C LEU A 153 -1.33 -13.78 -3.20
N HIS A 154 -2.34 -13.78 -2.33
CA HIS A 154 -3.25 -12.65 -2.15
C HIS A 154 -3.84 -12.66 -0.74
N VAL A 155 -4.44 -11.54 -0.36
CA VAL A 155 -5.12 -11.38 0.92
C VAL A 155 -6.63 -11.53 0.72
N GLU A 156 -7.23 -12.43 1.48
CA GLU A 156 -8.68 -12.50 1.65
C GLU A 156 -9.11 -11.81 2.93
N GLY A 157 -10.24 -11.12 2.87
CA GLY A 157 -10.70 -10.26 3.96
C GLY A 157 -9.91 -8.95 4.03
N GLN A 158 -10.02 -8.23 5.14
CA GLN A 158 -9.42 -6.90 5.27
C GLN A 158 -9.10 -6.58 6.73
N GLY A 159 -7.91 -6.05 6.99
CA GLY A 159 -7.54 -5.51 8.29
C GLY A 159 -8.12 -4.11 8.50
N SER A 160 -8.38 -3.74 9.76
CA SER A 160 -8.79 -2.38 10.11
C SER A 160 -7.64 -1.58 10.70
N VAL A 161 -7.64 -0.26 10.52
CA VAL A 161 -6.67 0.63 11.15
C VAL A 161 -7.36 1.73 11.96
N LEU A 162 -6.83 1.99 13.16
CA LEU A 162 -7.08 3.20 13.94
C LEU A 162 -5.86 4.11 13.84
N VAL A 163 -6.10 5.36 13.45
CA VAL A 163 -5.08 6.39 13.28
C VAL A 163 -5.20 7.43 14.38
N THR A 164 -4.08 7.83 14.98
CA THR A 164 -4.01 8.93 15.95
C THR A 164 -2.93 9.92 15.52
N ILE A 165 -3.20 11.23 15.66
CA ILE A 165 -2.19 12.26 15.44
C ILE A 165 -1.18 12.22 16.59
N GLU A 166 0.09 11.97 16.27
CA GLU A 166 1.18 12.05 17.24
C GLU A 166 1.81 13.44 17.23
N ARG A 167 2.05 14.00 16.04
CA ARG A 167 2.70 15.30 15.87
C ARG A 167 2.27 15.96 14.57
N VAL A 168 2.09 17.28 14.60
CA VAL A 168 1.94 18.12 13.40
C VAL A 168 3.20 18.98 13.27
N GLU A 169 3.78 18.98 12.07
CA GLU A 169 4.94 19.76 11.67
C GLU A 169 4.57 20.59 10.44
N SER A 170 5.33 21.63 10.12
CA SER A 170 5.08 22.43 8.91
C SER A 170 5.19 21.55 7.65
N GLY A 171 4.06 21.25 7.01
CA GLY A 171 4.00 20.45 5.78
C GLY A 171 4.17 18.94 5.99
N ALA A 172 4.06 18.45 7.23
CA ALA A 172 4.08 17.02 7.52
C ALA A 172 3.35 16.67 8.82
N VAL A 173 2.79 15.47 8.89
CA VAL A 173 2.10 14.95 10.08
C VAL A 173 2.61 13.55 10.39
N GLN A 174 2.97 13.33 11.65
CA GLN A 174 3.31 12.02 12.20
C GLN A 174 2.05 11.38 12.78
N LEU A 175 1.78 10.16 12.35
CA LEU A 175 0.64 9.35 12.74
C LEU A 175 1.12 8.14 13.56
N ALA A 176 0.44 7.87 14.67
CA ALA A 176 0.49 6.60 15.36
C ALA A 176 -0.64 5.70 14.84
N LEU A 177 -0.32 4.43 14.61
CA LEU A 177 -1.21 3.46 13.97
C LEU A 177 -1.46 2.28 14.90
N CYS A 178 -2.70 1.80 14.92
CA CYS A 178 -3.06 0.51 15.48
C CYS A 178 -3.80 -0.30 14.42
N VAL A 179 -3.15 -1.35 13.90
CA VAL A 179 -3.70 -2.21 12.86
C VAL A 179 -4.23 -3.48 13.48
N ASP A 180 -5.50 -3.79 13.22
CA ASP A 180 -6.13 -5.07 13.55
C ASP A 180 -6.25 -5.94 12.30
N GLY A 181 -5.37 -6.93 12.19
CA GLY A 181 -5.29 -7.87 11.07
C GLY A 181 -6.17 -9.11 11.23
N SER A 182 -6.95 -9.22 12.30
CA SER A 182 -7.69 -10.46 12.66
C SER A 182 -8.68 -10.95 11.61
N ARG A 183 -9.06 -10.08 10.66
CA ARG A 183 -10.02 -10.36 9.57
C ARG A 183 -9.36 -10.57 8.21
N GLY A 184 -8.04 -10.44 8.11
CA GLY A 184 -7.28 -10.70 6.90
C GLY A 184 -6.56 -12.04 6.98
N ARG A 185 -6.45 -12.75 5.86
CA ARG A 185 -5.62 -13.94 5.73
C ARG A 185 -4.85 -13.94 4.42
N LEU A 186 -3.58 -14.30 4.49
CA LEU A 186 -2.75 -14.52 3.30
C LEU A 186 -2.99 -15.94 2.78
N VAL A 187 -3.37 -16.05 1.51
CA VAL A 187 -3.67 -17.32 0.84
C VAL A 187 -2.86 -17.44 -0.45
N ASP A 188 -2.66 -18.66 -0.91
CA ASP A 188 -2.07 -18.94 -2.22
C ASP A 188 -3.11 -18.85 -3.35
N ALA A 189 -2.69 -19.14 -4.58
CA ALA A 189 -3.55 -19.10 -5.76
C ALA A 189 -4.71 -20.11 -5.72
N ALA A 190 -4.60 -21.16 -4.91
CA ALA A 190 -5.66 -22.14 -4.70
C ALA A 190 -6.60 -21.76 -3.54
N GLY A 191 -6.35 -20.63 -2.87
CA GLY A 191 -7.09 -20.18 -1.68
C GLY A 191 -6.68 -20.92 -0.41
N ALA A 192 -5.61 -21.72 -0.44
CA ALA A 192 -5.11 -22.37 0.76
C ALA A 192 -4.37 -21.36 1.63
N PRO A 193 -4.57 -21.37 2.96
CA PRO A 193 -3.86 -20.46 3.84
C PRO A 193 -2.37 -20.72 3.77
N VAL A 194 -1.59 -19.67 3.52
CA VAL A 194 -0.14 -19.76 3.62
C VAL A 194 0.19 -19.70 5.10
N GLN A 195 0.59 -20.84 5.65
CA GLN A 195 0.90 -21.00 7.06
C GLN A 195 2.24 -20.33 7.38
N GLN A 196 2.25 -19.00 7.35
CA GLN A 196 3.27 -18.24 8.04
C GLN A 196 2.97 -18.32 9.54
N GLN A 197 4.02 -18.42 10.35
CA GLN A 197 4.00 -18.14 11.78
C GLN A 197 3.67 -16.65 12.02
N ILE A 198 2.54 -16.18 11.51
CA ILE A 198 1.86 -15.04 12.09
C ILE A 198 1.27 -15.63 13.37
N GLU A 199 2.12 -15.77 14.40
CA GLU A 199 1.63 -15.86 15.76
C GLU A 199 0.56 -14.80 15.88
N THR A 200 -0.62 -15.23 16.32
CA THR A 200 -1.91 -14.53 16.38
C THR A 200 -1.87 -13.22 17.17
N LYS A 201 -1.01 -12.28 16.80
CA LYS A 201 -1.09 -10.90 17.21
C LYS A 201 -2.07 -10.25 16.25
N THR A 202 -3.32 -10.29 16.68
CA THR A 202 -4.44 -9.66 15.99
C THR A 202 -4.22 -8.16 15.85
N ARG A 203 -3.42 -7.54 16.72
CA ARG A 203 -3.15 -6.10 16.74
C ARG A 203 -1.67 -5.76 16.76
N THR A 204 -1.27 -4.83 15.91
CA THR A 204 0.12 -4.38 15.74
C THR A 204 0.18 -2.86 15.74
N ALA A 205 1.09 -2.31 16.56
CA ALA A 205 1.39 -0.88 16.56
C ALA A 205 2.25 -0.50 15.34
N GLY A 206 2.09 0.72 14.87
CA GLY A 206 2.91 1.28 13.79
C GLY A 206 2.96 2.79 13.82
N SER A 207 3.69 3.35 12.87
CA SER A 207 3.79 4.78 12.64
C SER A 207 3.81 5.09 11.15
N ALA A 208 3.30 6.25 10.78
CA ALA A 208 3.39 6.75 9.42
C ALA A 208 3.74 8.24 9.42
N ARG A 209 4.50 8.67 8.41
CA ARG A 209 4.72 10.08 8.12
C ARG A 209 3.99 10.44 6.84
N VAL A 210 3.16 11.48 6.90
CA VAL A 210 2.42 12.01 5.76
C VAL A 210 2.90 13.42 5.45
N GLY A 211 3.42 13.64 4.26
CA GLY A 211 3.98 14.92 3.82
C GLY A 211 3.07 15.64 2.83
N GLU A 212 3.13 16.98 2.84
CA GLU A 212 2.49 17.84 1.85
C GLU A 212 3.43 18.06 0.65
N TYR A 213 2.94 17.76 -0.56
CA TYR A 213 3.67 17.96 -1.80
C TYR A 213 2.90 18.83 -2.78
N ALA A 214 3.57 19.30 -3.82
CA ALA A 214 2.92 20.03 -4.91
C ALA A 214 1.76 19.25 -5.57
N SER A 215 1.83 17.91 -5.54
CA SER A 215 0.79 17.01 -6.05
C SER A 215 -0.28 16.64 -5.01
N GLY A 216 -0.25 17.21 -3.81
CA GLY A 216 -1.11 16.85 -2.68
C GLY A 216 -0.39 16.08 -1.58
N TRP A 217 -1.15 15.71 -0.54
CA TRP A 217 -0.66 14.97 0.62
C TRP A 217 -0.41 13.50 0.29
N LYS A 218 0.74 12.96 0.71
CA LYS A 218 1.16 11.57 0.44
C LYS A 218 1.84 10.95 1.64
N VAL A 219 1.81 9.63 1.72
CA VAL A 219 2.54 8.87 2.75
C VAL A 219 3.99 8.70 2.31
N ASP A 220 4.92 9.16 3.14
CA ASP A 220 6.38 9.10 2.90
C ASP A 220 7.00 7.82 3.45
N ASP A 221 6.53 7.45 4.63
CA ASP A 221 7.02 6.35 5.42
C ASP A 221 5.83 5.70 6.15
N ASN A 222 5.87 4.37 6.26
CA ASN A 222 4.85 3.58 6.92
C ASN A 222 5.49 2.31 7.50
N TYR A 223 5.63 2.29 8.82
CA TYR A 223 6.37 1.25 9.53
C TYR A 223 5.49 0.58 10.60
N PHE A 224 5.59 -0.74 10.71
CA PHE A 224 4.90 -1.52 11.73
C PHE A 224 5.92 -2.20 12.65
N GLU A 225 5.73 -2.04 13.96
CA GLU A 225 6.57 -2.68 14.97
C GLU A 225 6.10 -4.11 15.20
N MET A 226 6.83 -5.07 14.63
CA MET A 226 6.53 -6.48 14.83
C MET A 226 6.58 -6.84 16.32
N GLY A 227 5.43 -7.22 16.85
CA GLY A 227 5.30 -7.72 18.21
C GLY A 227 4.95 -6.68 19.28
N SER A 228 4.89 -5.40 18.95
CA SER A 228 4.39 -4.34 19.84
C SER A 228 2.85 -4.31 19.79
N PRO A 229 2.15 -4.63 20.90
CA PRO A 229 0.70 -4.53 20.93
C PRO A 229 0.26 -3.06 20.92
N CYS A 230 -0.87 -2.84 20.28
CA CYS A 230 -1.80 -1.77 20.55
C CYS A 230 -3.13 -2.41 21.02
#